data_AF-A0A4R0NTH3-F1
#
_entry.id   AF-A0A4R0NTH3-F1
#
_cell.length_a   1.000
_cell.length_b   1.000
_cell.length_c   1.000
_cell.angle_alpha   90.00
_cell.angle_beta   90.00
_cell.angle_gamma   90.00
#
_symmetry.space_group_name_H-M   'P 1'
#
loop_
_entity.id
_entity.type
_entity.pdbx_description
1 polymer ?
#
loop_
_entity_poly.entity_id
_entity_poly.type
_entity_poly.pdbx_seq_one_letter_code
_entity_poly.pdbx_strand_id
1 'polypeptide(L)'
;MPKSKLYLKEIFWLLSAAILALFVCLVLFGTAIFSDKIDINLHDTYLVTPAWPFFAILFIIFSFTVYLIKEKKHSYKRKSQNIITIFFGIILILILSKSVGCITFFTSFGKFMNASNGESLGNGWTVYPPVQVTLKNKHIPIFDLQEILCSSLLFIQLIIIFLMINLAYKWGKQTLPNS
;
A
#
# COMPACT_ATOMS: atom_id res chain seq x y z
N MET A 1 -18.09 -22.63 -26.58
CA MET A 1 -17.13 -21.61 -27.06
C MET A 1 -15.71 -22.10 -26.82
N PRO A 2 -14.78 -21.97 -27.78
CA PRO A 2 -13.41 -22.46 -27.62
C PRO A 2 -12.70 -21.70 -26.49
N LYS A 3 -11.97 -22.44 -25.64
CA LYS A 3 -11.32 -21.93 -24.42
C LYS A 3 -10.40 -20.72 -24.70
N SER A 4 -9.82 -20.63 -25.89
CA SER A 4 -8.96 -19.52 -26.34
C SER A 4 -9.65 -18.15 -26.31
N LYS A 5 -10.93 -18.06 -26.69
CA LYS A 5 -11.68 -16.79 -26.68
C LYS A 5 -11.88 -16.25 -25.26
N LEU A 6 -11.90 -17.14 -24.27
CA LEU A 6 -12.09 -16.78 -22.86
C LEU A 6 -10.80 -16.16 -22.29
N TYR A 7 -9.64 -16.72 -22.60
CA TYR A 7 -8.34 -16.17 -22.19
C TYR A 7 -8.04 -14.83 -22.83
N LEU A 8 -8.35 -14.65 -24.13
CA LEU A 8 -8.19 -13.36 -24.80
C LEU A 8 -9.01 -12.25 -24.14
N LYS A 9 -10.24 -12.59 -23.71
CA LYS A 9 -11.08 -11.64 -22.98
C LYS A 9 -10.45 -11.25 -21.65
N GLU A 10 -9.84 -12.19 -20.92
CA GLU A 10 -9.15 -11.87 -19.66
C GLU A 10 -7.92 -11.00 -19.88
N ILE A 11 -7.11 -11.28 -20.91
CA ILE A 11 -5.97 -10.44 -21.30
C ILE A 11 -6.43 -9.03 -21.65
N PHE A 12 -7.55 -8.89 -22.37
CA PHE A 12 -8.11 -7.58 -22.69
C PHE A 12 -8.52 -6.79 -21.44
N TRP A 13 -9.09 -7.46 -20.42
CA TRP A 13 -9.43 -6.81 -19.15
C TRP A 13 -8.19 -6.38 -18.36
N LEU A 14 -7.15 -7.21 -18.31
CA LEU A 14 -5.87 -6.82 -17.70
C LEU A 14 -5.21 -5.67 -18.44
N LEU A 15 -5.23 -5.69 -19.78
CA LEU A 15 -4.70 -4.59 -20.60
C LEU A 15 -5.47 -3.29 -20.34
N SER A 16 -6.80 -3.36 -20.22
CA SER A 16 -7.62 -2.21 -19.86
C SER A 16 -7.25 -1.66 -18.47
N ALA A 17 -6.95 -2.52 -17.50
CA ALA A 17 -6.49 -2.08 -16.18
C ALA A 17 -5.08 -1.45 -16.24
N ALA A 18 -4.19 -1.97 -17.08
CA ALA A 18 -2.87 -1.39 -17.33
C ALA A 18 -2.94 -0.01 -17.99
N ILE A 19 -3.80 0.15 -19.00
CA ILE A 19 -4.02 1.44 -19.68
C ILE A 19 -4.59 2.45 -18.68
N LEU A 20 -5.54 2.06 -17.84
CA LEU A 20 -6.09 2.93 -16.80
C LEU A 20 -5.02 3.34 -15.78
N ALA A 21 -4.18 2.39 -15.34
CA ALA A 21 -3.06 2.68 -14.45
C ALA A 21 -2.07 3.68 -15.08
N LEU A 22 -1.72 3.47 -16.36
CA LEU A 22 -0.85 4.36 -17.11
C LEU A 22 -1.44 5.77 -17.21
N PHE A 23 -2.73 5.86 -17.53
CA PHE A 23 -3.42 7.15 -17.62
C PHE A 23 -3.36 7.92 -16.30
N VAL A 24 -3.63 7.25 -15.17
CA VAL A 24 -3.52 7.86 -13.85
C VAL A 24 -2.09 8.29 -13.53
N CYS A 25 -1.09 7.45 -13.85
CA CYS A 25 0.31 7.83 -13.71
C CYS A 25 0.69 9.05 -14.54
N LEU A 26 0.21 9.14 -15.78
CA LEU A 26 0.46 10.28 -16.67
C LEU A 26 -0.18 11.56 -16.13
N VAL A 27 -1.35 11.47 -15.52
CA VAL A 27 -2.00 12.64 -14.88
C VAL A 27 -1.22 13.10 -13.65
N LEU A 28 -0.70 12.18 -12.84
CA LEU A 28 0.00 12.51 -11.59
C LEU A 28 1.45 12.97 -11.80
N PHE A 29 2.18 12.31 -12.71
CA PHE A 29 3.63 12.49 -12.88
C PHE A 29 4.01 13.01 -14.27
N GLY A 30 3.05 13.19 -15.18
CA GLY A 30 3.33 13.61 -16.55
C GLY A 30 4.21 12.62 -17.29
N THR A 31 5.09 13.13 -18.15
CA THR A 31 6.05 12.33 -18.91
C THR A 31 7.17 11.74 -18.05
N ALA A 32 7.33 12.18 -16.80
CA ALA A 32 8.36 11.67 -15.89
C ALA A 32 8.18 10.18 -15.56
N ILE A 33 6.99 9.61 -15.79
CA ILE A 33 6.76 8.16 -15.64
C ILE A 33 7.56 7.31 -16.65
N PHE A 34 7.92 7.89 -17.80
CA PHE A 34 8.75 7.19 -18.81
C PHE A 34 10.25 7.38 -18.57
N SER A 35 10.62 8.18 -17.57
CA SER A 35 12.00 8.32 -17.13
C SER A 35 12.32 7.27 -16.07
N ASP A 36 13.59 6.87 -15.96
CA ASP A 36 14.01 5.91 -14.92
C ASP A 36 13.74 6.43 -13.50
N LYS A 37 13.72 7.75 -13.34
CA LYS A 37 13.58 8.44 -12.06
C LYS A 37 12.54 9.54 -12.18
N ILE A 38 11.68 9.63 -11.17
CA ILE A 38 10.78 10.75 -10.96
C ILE A 38 11.43 11.68 -9.95
N ASP A 39 11.60 12.92 -10.38
CA ASP A 39 12.13 13.99 -9.57
C ASP A 39 10.98 14.80 -9.00
N ILE A 40 10.74 14.63 -7.70
CA ILE A 40 9.71 15.36 -6.96
C ILE A 40 10.43 16.48 -6.21
N ASN A 41 10.31 17.70 -6.71
CA ASN A 41 10.85 18.88 -6.06
C ASN A 41 9.85 19.40 -5.02
N LEU A 42 10.14 19.18 -3.74
CA LEU A 42 9.31 19.59 -2.63
C LEU A 42 10.01 20.71 -1.86
N HIS A 43 9.81 21.96 -2.30
CA HIS A 43 10.45 23.19 -1.78
C HIS A 43 11.98 23.09 -1.61
N ASP A 44 12.44 22.50 -0.51
CA ASP A 44 13.85 22.39 -0.13
C ASP A 44 14.37 20.94 -0.20
N THR A 45 13.55 19.97 -0.61
CA THR A 45 13.93 18.55 -0.71
C THR A 45 13.72 18.01 -2.11
N TYR A 46 14.79 17.44 -2.67
CA TYR A 46 14.75 16.72 -3.95
C TYR A 46 14.54 15.24 -3.69
N LEU A 47 13.34 14.73 -3.93
CA LEU A 47 13.03 13.31 -3.80
C LEU A 47 13.15 12.63 -5.16
N VAL A 48 14.13 11.74 -5.28
CA VAL A 48 14.36 10.93 -6.48
C VAL A 48 13.85 9.53 -6.21
N THR A 49 12.77 9.15 -6.86
CA THR A 49 12.17 7.81 -6.70
C THR A 49 12.02 7.12 -8.04
N PRO A 50 12.26 5.80 -8.15
CA PRO A 50 11.99 5.06 -9.38
C PRO A 50 10.52 5.19 -9.78
N ALA A 51 10.26 5.39 -11.08
CA ALA A 51 8.92 5.57 -11.64
C ALA A 51 8.09 4.27 -11.64
N TRP A 52 8.75 3.17 -11.98
CA TRP A 52 8.11 1.89 -12.26
C TRP A 52 7.28 1.30 -11.08
N PRO A 53 7.73 1.38 -9.82
CA PRO A 53 6.95 0.88 -8.68
C PRO A 53 5.58 1.55 -8.54
N PHE A 54 5.44 2.84 -8.85
CA PHE A 54 4.13 3.54 -8.78
C PHE A 54 3.14 2.95 -9.78
N PHE A 55 3.59 2.75 -11.03
CA PHE A 55 2.78 2.11 -12.06
C PHE A 55 2.38 0.69 -11.65
N ALA A 56 3.34 -0.11 -11.14
CA ALA A 56 3.08 -1.48 -10.72
C ALA A 56 2.03 -1.55 -9.59
N ILE A 57 2.12 -0.68 -8.59
CA ILE A 57 1.16 -0.62 -7.48
C ILE A 57 -0.23 -0.25 -7.98
N LEU A 58 -0.35 0.78 -8.82
CA LEU A 58 -1.63 1.19 -9.40
C LEU A 58 -2.23 0.10 -10.27
N PHE A 59 -1.42 -0.55 -11.10
CA PHE A 59 -1.86 -1.68 -11.91
C PHE A 59 -2.42 -2.83 -11.07
N ILE A 60 -1.77 -3.17 -9.95
CA ILE A 60 -2.23 -4.20 -9.01
C ILE A 60 -3.57 -3.80 -8.38
N ILE A 61 -3.70 -2.54 -7.93
CA ILE A 61 -4.94 -2.03 -7.32
C ILE A 61 -6.11 -2.06 -8.32
N PHE A 62 -5.89 -1.57 -9.55
CA PHE A 62 -6.93 -1.58 -10.58
C PHE A 62 -7.29 -2.99 -11.01
N SER A 63 -6.31 -3.88 -11.20
CA SER A 63 -6.55 -5.28 -11.53
C SER A 63 -7.36 -5.96 -10.43
N PHE A 64 -6.97 -5.84 -9.17
CA PHE A 64 -7.72 -6.39 -8.05
C PHE A 64 -9.17 -5.89 -8.03
N THR A 65 -9.36 -4.58 -8.15
CA THR A 65 -10.69 -3.94 -8.09
C THR A 65 -11.60 -4.38 -9.25
N VAL A 66 -11.09 -4.34 -10.48
CA VAL A 66 -11.85 -4.74 -11.68
C VAL A 66 -12.28 -6.19 -11.57
N TYR A 67 -11.37 -7.09 -11.21
CA TYR A 67 -11.66 -8.51 -11.10
C TYR A 67 -12.61 -8.83 -9.94
N LEU A 68 -12.48 -8.14 -8.80
CA LEU A 68 -13.41 -8.27 -7.68
C LEU A 68 -14.84 -7.86 -8.07
N ILE A 69 -15.01 -6.74 -8.77
CA ILE A 69 -16.32 -6.27 -9.25
C ILE A 69 -16.91 -7.25 -10.27
N LYS A 70 -16.07 -7.69 -11.22
CA LYS A 70 -16.46 -8.62 -12.27
C LYS A 70 -16.97 -9.94 -11.68
N GLU A 71 -16.34 -10.40 -10.61
CA GLU A 71 -16.72 -11.65 -9.97
C GLU A 71 -17.94 -11.52 -9.06
N LYS A 72 -18.12 -10.38 -8.36
CA LYS A 72 -19.39 -10.05 -7.70
C LYS A 72 -20.57 -10.15 -8.67
N LYS A 73 -20.41 -9.68 -9.91
CA LYS A 73 -21.45 -9.73 -10.95
C LYS A 73 -21.74 -11.15 -11.48
N HIS A 74 -20.77 -12.05 -11.46
CA HIS A 74 -20.94 -13.42 -11.98
C HIS A 74 -21.08 -14.47 -10.88
N SER A 75 -21.33 -13.98 -9.65
CA SER A 75 -21.49 -14.80 -8.46
C SER A 75 -20.39 -15.85 -8.38
N TYR A 76 -19.09 -15.52 -8.43
CA TYR A 76 -18.00 -16.43 -8.03
C TYR A 76 -17.84 -17.77 -8.78
N LYS A 77 -18.54 -17.99 -9.90
CA LYS A 77 -18.52 -19.27 -10.63
C LYS A 77 -17.23 -19.51 -11.42
N ARG A 78 -16.40 -18.49 -11.67
CA ARG A 78 -15.31 -18.57 -12.64
C ARG A 78 -13.95 -18.78 -11.97
N LYS A 79 -13.50 -20.02 -11.98
CA LYS A 79 -12.21 -20.44 -11.39
C LYS A 79 -11.03 -19.55 -11.79
N SER A 80 -10.84 -19.26 -13.08
CA SER A 80 -9.70 -18.45 -13.54
C SER A 80 -9.68 -17.04 -12.97
N GLN A 81 -10.85 -16.40 -12.84
CA GLN A 81 -10.93 -15.03 -12.33
C GLN A 81 -10.80 -14.98 -10.81
N ASN A 82 -11.33 -15.99 -10.11
CA ASN A 82 -11.12 -16.14 -8.67
C ASN A 82 -9.63 -16.28 -8.35
N ILE A 83 -8.90 -17.11 -9.11
CA ILE A 83 -7.45 -17.29 -8.95
C ILE A 83 -6.71 -15.97 -9.19
N ILE A 84 -7.03 -15.25 -10.28
CA ILE A 84 -6.43 -13.95 -10.58
C ILE A 84 -6.69 -12.95 -9.43
N THR A 85 -7.93 -12.88 -8.93
CA THR A 85 -8.31 -11.96 -7.85
C THR A 85 -7.57 -12.29 -6.56
N ILE A 86 -7.47 -13.58 -6.20
CA ILE A 86 -6.74 -14.03 -5.01
C ILE A 86 -5.25 -13.70 -5.16
N PHE A 87 -4.66 -13.97 -6.32
CA PHE A 87 -3.25 -13.69 -6.59
C PHE A 87 -2.92 -12.20 -6.42
N PHE A 88 -3.68 -11.31 -7.06
CA PHE A 88 -3.49 -9.86 -6.90
C PHE A 88 -3.80 -9.39 -5.47
N GLY A 89 -4.78 -9.98 -4.80
CA GLY A 89 -5.10 -9.68 -3.40
C GLY A 89 -3.96 -10.02 -2.45
N ILE A 90 -3.32 -11.18 -2.61
CA ILE A 90 -2.14 -11.58 -1.81
C ILE A 90 -1.00 -10.58 -2.04
N ILE A 91 -0.70 -10.26 -3.31
CA ILE A 91 0.36 -9.29 -3.64
C ILE A 91 0.07 -7.93 -2.99
N LEU A 92 -1.18 -7.46 -3.04
CA LEU A 92 -1.60 -6.19 -2.46
C LEU A 92 -1.42 -6.18 -0.93
N ILE A 93 -1.77 -7.28 -0.25
CA ILE A 93 -1.55 -7.45 1.20
C ILE A 93 -0.05 -7.41 1.55
N LEU A 94 0.80 -8.05 0.74
CA LEU A 94 2.25 -8.04 0.96
C LEU A 94 2.84 -6.64 0.81
N ILE A 95 2.42 -5.89 -0.21
CA ILE A 95 2.85 -4.50 -0.42
C ILE A 95 2.42 -3.64 0.77
N LEU A 96 1.16 -3.70 1.19
CA LEU A 96 0.65 -2.95 2.34
C LEU A 96 1.41 -3.29 3.63
N SER A 97 1.68 -4.57 3.88
CA SER A 97 2.43 -5.01 5.06
C SER A 97 3.86 -4.46 5.07
N LYS A 98 4.52 -4.43 3.90
CA LYS A 98 5.87 -3.83 3.76
C LYS A 98 5.83 -2.33 3.98
N SER A 99 4.82 -1.62 3.46
CA SER A 99 4.65 -0.19 3.67
C SER A 99 4.47 0.15 5.15
N VAL A 100 3.60 -0.57 5.86
CA VAL A 100 3.41 -0.37 7.31
C VAL A 100 4.70 -0.63 8.09
N GLY A 101 5.41 -1.73 7.80
CA GLY A 101 6.69 -2.04 8.44
C GLY A 101 7.79 -1.00 8.19
N CYS A 102 7.80 -0.42 6.99
CA CYS A 102 8.71 0.65 6.63
C CYS A 102 8.43 1.92 7.45
N ILE A 103 7.15 2.32 7.55
CA ILE A 103 6.74 3.51 8.30
C ILE A 103 7.05 3.34 9.79
N THR A 104 6.78 2.17 10.38
CA THR A 104 7.08 1.90 11.80
C THR A 104 8.59 1.85 12.07
N PHE A 105 9.40 1.33 11.15
CA PHE A 105 10.86 1.41 11.26
C PHE A 105 11.34 2.87 11.31
N PHE A 106 10.88 3.72 10.39
CA PHE A 106 11.26 5.14 10.37
C PHE A 106 10.76 5.89 11.62
N THR A 107 9.56 5.62 12.14
CA THR A 107 9.13 6.19 13.43
C THR A 107 10.10 5.82 14.55
N SER A 108 10.48 4.54 14.61
CA SER A 108 11.24 4.00 15.72
C SER A 108 12.67 4.53 15.68
N PHE A 109 13.25 4.63 14.49
CA PHE A 109 14.54 5.27 14.27
C PHE A 109 14.52 6.77 14.59
N GLY A 110 13.49 7.50 14.14
CA GLY A 110 13.33 8.92 14.47
C GLY A 110 13.16 9.16 15.97
N LYS A 111 12.39 8.31 16.67
CA LYS A 111 12.27 8.35 18.14
C LYS A 111 13.58 8.03 18.83
N PHE A 112 14.35 7.06 18.34
CA PHE A 112 15.69 6.73 18.86
C PHE A 112 16.66 7.92 18.72
N MET A 113 16.75 8.53 17.53
CA MET A 113 17.61 9.69 17.27
C MET A 113 17.19 10.95 18.03
N ASN A 114 15.88 11.15 18.24
CA ASN A 114 15.38 12.28 19.04
C ASN A 114 15.55 12.04 20.54
N ALA A 115 15.44 10.79 21.02
CA ALA A 115 15.72 10.43 22.40
C ALA A 115 17.21 10.65 22.74
N SER A 116 18.13 10.35 21.82
CA SER A 116 19.56 10.65 22.01
C SER A 116 19.86 12.15 22.07
N ASN A 117 18.99 13.01 21.55
CA ASN A 117 19.15 14.47 21.58
C ASN A 117 18.48 15.15 22.79
N GLY A 118 17.74 14.40 23.63
CA GLY A 118 16.86 14.97 24.65
C GLY A 118 16.95 14.38 26.05
N GLU A 119 17.23 13.09 26.21
CA GLU A 119 17.33 12.48 27.55
C GLU A 119 18.38 11.35 27.54
N SER A 120 19.53 11.65 28.14
CA SER A 120 20.42 10.72 28.86
C SER A 120 20.28 9.23 28.49
N LEU A 121 20.92 8.82 27.41
CA LEU A 121 21.52 7.49 27.35
C LEU A 121 22.47 7.38 28.54
N GLY A 122 22.10 6.56 29.52
CA GLY A 122 22.95 6.25 30.66
C GLY A 122 24.35 5.83 30.21
N ASN A 123 25.35 6.36 30.92
CA ASN A 123 26.78 6.09 30.87
C ASN A 123 27.65 6.92 29.89
N GLY A 124 27.38 8.22 29.79
CA GLY A 124 28.40 9.23 29.43
C GLY A 124 28.55 10.25 30.56
N TRP A 125 29.76 10.35 31.14
CA TRP A 125 30.19 11.21 32.24
C TRP A 125 29.39 12.51 32.45
N THR A 126 28.72 12.64 33.59
CA THR A 126 28.03 13.87 34.00
C THR A 126 28.97 14.81 34.74
N VAL A 127 29.32 15.95 34.12
CA VAL A 127 29.85 17.11 34.83
C VAL A 127 28.69 18.08 35.06
N TYR A 128 28.35 18.29 36.33
CA TYR A 128 27.30 19.20 36.82
C TYR A 128 27.87 20.59 37.16
N PRO A 129 27.06 21.68 37.24
CA PRO A 129 25.63 21.70 37.58
C PRO A 129 24.67 22.12 36.44
N PRO A 130 23.37 21.73 36.50
CA PRO A 130 22.41 21.99 35.44
C PRO A 130 21.74 23.35 35.67
N VAL A 131 21.98 24.31 34.78
CA VAL A 131 21.37 25.64 34.85
C VAL A 131 20.02 25.63 34.12
N GLN A 132 18.98 25.83 34.93
CA GLN A 132 17.67 26.43 34.63
C GLN A 132 16.69 25.69 33.71
N VAL A 133 15.65 25.24 34.40
CA VAL A 133 14.31 24.87 33.95
C VAL A 133 13.73 25.95 33.02
N THR A 134 14.02 25.86 31.72
CA THR A 134 13.15 26.50 30.73
C THR A 134 12.02 25.51 30.49
N LEU A 135 10.84 25.80 31.04
CA LEU A 135 9.57 25.18 30.67
C LEU A 135 9.35 25.44 29.17
N LYS A 136 10.01 24.65 28.33
CA LYS A 136 9.71 24.58 26.91
C LYS A 136 8.36 23.92 26.84
N ASN A 137 7.33 24.76 26.72
CA ASN A 137 5.96 24.36 26.48
C ASN A 137 6.02 23.37 25.29
N LYS A 138 5.96 22.08 25.62
CA LYS A 138 6.00 21.01 24.63
C LYS A 138 4.68 21.18 23.92
N HIS A 139 4.69 21.84 22.77
CA HIS A 139 3.58 21.78 21.83
C HIS A 139 3.42 20.29 21.54
N ILE A 140 2.47 19.66 22.24
CA ILE A 140 2.07 18.29 21.99
C ILE A 140 1.42 18.38 20.61
N PRO A 141 2.02 17.84 19.54
CA PRO A 141 1.31 17.76 18.28
C PRO A 141 0.07 16.93 18.55
N ILE A 142 -1.10 17.56 18.41
CA ILE A 142 -2.40 17.00 18.78
C ILE A 142 -2.75 15.81 17.86
N PHE A 143 -2.04 15.66 16.73
CA PHE A 143 -2.16 14.54 15.80
C PHE A 143 -0.81 14.13 15.24
N ASP A 144 -0.41 12.88 15.49
CA ASP A 144 0.70 12.25 14.77
C ASP A 144 0.15 11.72 13.43
N LEU A 145 0.33 12.51 12.35
CA LEU A 145 -0.10 12.15 10.99
C LEU A 145 0.39 10.75 10.59
N GLN A 146 1.55 10.33 11.11
CA GLN A 146 2.14 9.04 10.83
C GLN A 146 1.37 7.90 11.48
N GLU A 147 0.88 8.08 12.71
CA GLU A 147 0.05 7.10 13.41
C GLU A 147 -1.31 6.92 12.70
N ILE A 148 -1.89 8.02 12.23
CA ILE A 148 -3.12 8.01 11.41
C ILE A 148 -2.88 7.28 10.08
N LEU A 149 -1.77 7.56 9.41
CA LEU A 149 -1.39 6.89 8.15
C LEU A 149 -1.21 5.38 8.36
N CYS A 150 -0.48 4.96 9.40
CA CYS A 150 -0.31 3.54 9.74
C CYS A 150 -1.65 2.87 10.06
N SER A 151 -2.48 3.48 10.90
CA SER A 151 -3.79 2.96 11.29
C SER A 151 -4.72 2.81 10.09
N SER A 152 -4.78 3.82 9.21
CA SER A 152 -5.58 3.76 7.99
C SER A 152 -5.11 2.68 7.01
N LEU A 153 -3.79 2.50 6.84
CA LEU A 153 -3.23 1.44 6.00
C LEU A 153 -3.59 0.04 6.54
N LEU A 154 -3.51 -0.16 7.86
CA LEU A 154 -3.93 -1.41 8.50
C LEU A 154 -5.43 -1.66 8.33
N PHE A 155 -6.25 -0.62 8.46
CA PHE A 155 -7.69 -0.74 8.24
C PHE A 155 -8.02 -1.13 6.80
N ILE A 156 -7.35 -0.53 5.82
CA ILE A 156 -7.47 -0.89 4.40
C ILE A 156 -7.05 -2.36 4.18
N GLN A 157 -5.95 -2.79 4.80
CA GLN A 157 -5.50 -4.18 4.73
C GLN A 157 -6.54 -5.16 5.29
N LEU A 158 -7.17 -4.84 6.42
CA LEU A 158 -8.25 -5.63 7.01
C LEU A 158 -9.45 -5.73 6.06
N ILE A 159 -9.83 -4.62 5.40
CA ILE A 159 -10.89 -4.63 4.39
C ILE A 159 -10.55 -5.59 3.24
N ILE A 160 -9.32 -5.54 2.72
CA ILE A 160 -8.88 -6.41 1.62
C ILE A 160 -8.93 -7.88 2.04
N ILE A 161 -8.44 -8.20 3.23
CA ILE A 161 -8.49 -9.56 3.79
C ILE A 161 -9.93 -10.02 3.92
N PHE A 162 -10.82 -9.18 4.47
CA PHE A 162 -12.23 -9.50 4.59
C PHE A 162 -12.89 -9.77 3.23
N LEU A 163 -12.59 -8.94 2.22
CA LEU A 163 -13.08 -9.14 0.85
C LEU A 163 -12.57 -10.45 0.24
N MET A 164 -11.31 -10.82 0.50
CA MET A 164 -10.72 -12.09 0.04
C MET A 164 -11.35 -13.30 0.72
N ILE A 165 -11.56 -13.26 2.04
CA ILE A 165 -12.23 -14.33 2.79
C ILE A 165 -13.66 -14.52 2.27
N ASN A 166 -14.39 -13.42 2.05
CA ASN A 166 -15.74 -13.46 1.50
C ASN A 166 -15.76 -14.07 0.08
N LEU A 167 -14.79 -13.70 -0.76
CA LEU A 167 -14.62 -14.28 -2.09
C LEU A 167 -14.34 -15.79 -2.00
N ALA A 168 -13.40 -16.20 -1.14
CA ALA A 168 -13.03 -17.61 -0.95
C ALA A 168 -14.21 -18.45 -0.43
N TYR A 169 -14.95 -17.93 0.56
CA TYR A 169 -16.15 -18.57 1.10
C TYR A 169 -17.24 -18.75 0.04
N LYS A 170 -17.57 -17.68 -0.70
CA LYS A 170 -18.59 -17.74 -1.76
C LYS A 170 -18.18 -18.64 -2.91
N TRP A 171 -16.90 -18.66 -3.26
CA TRP A 171 -16.38 -19.56 -4.27
C TRP A 171 -16.48 -21.02 -3.80
N GLY A 172 -16.05 -21.32 -2.58
CA GLY A 172 -16.11 -22.65 -1.96
C GLY A 172 -17.53 -23.22 -1.92
N LYS A 173 -18.51 -22.41 -1.47
CA LYS A 173 -19.93 -22.79 -1.43
C LYS A 173 -20.50 -23.18 -2.80
N GLN A 174 -19.96 -22.63 -3.89
CA GLN A 174 -20.45 -22.91 -5.24
C GLN A 174 -19.76 -24.08 -5.91
N THR A 175 -18.53 -24.39 -5.49
CA THR A 175 -17.81 -25.59 -5.94
C THR A 175 -18.27 -26.86 -5.25
N LEU A 176 -19.00 -26.78 -4.15
CA LEU A 176 -19.67 -27.91 -3.51
C LEU A 176 -21.11 -27.99 -4.05
N PRO A 177 -21.40 -28.87 -5.03
CA PRO A 177 -22.78 -29.15 -5.40
C PRO A 177 -23.43 -29.90 -4.24
N ASN A 178 -24.56 -29.39 -3.73
CA ASN A 178 -25.49 -30.01 -2.77
C ASN A 178 -24.98 -31.31 -2.11
N SER A 179 -24.49 -31.22 -0.88
CA SER A 179 -24.77 -32.25 0.13
C SER A 179 -26.12 -31.95 0.75
#